data_AF-A0A1Q7QJ87-F1
#
_entry.id   AF-A0A1Q7QJ87-F1
#
_cell.length_a   1.000
_cell.length_b   1.000
_cell.length_c   1.000
_cell.angle_alpha   90.00
_cell.angle_beta   90.00
_cell.angle_gamma   90.00
#
_symmetry.space_group_name_H-M   'P 1'
#
loop_
_entity.id
_entity.type
_entity.pdbx_description
1 polymer ?
#
loop_
_entity_poly.entity_id
_entity_poly.type
_entity_poly.pdbx_seq_one_letter_code
_entity_poly.pdbx_strand_id
1 'polypeptide(L)'
;MVRSAELVATAAELRGSVQAMIRHHHENFDGSGYPDGVAGEQIPIGARIIMVADTIDAMTTDRPYRRALGLARVIEELEKYSGSQFDPRLVQLVSKSVAIRRLLDADQPGAADAATAASARTGRPAWAERIAR
;
A
#
# COMPACT_ATOMS: atom_id res chain seq x y z
N MET A 1 -13.10 -5.29 3.92
CA MET A 1 -12.14 -5.95 4.84
C MET A 1 -12.75 -7.02 5.71
N VAL A 2 -13.72 -6.67 6.55
CA VAL A 2 -14.35 -7.62 7.49
C VAL A 2 -14.95 -8.84 6.78
N ARG A 3 -15.71 -8.62 5.69
CA ARG A 3 -16.31 -9.72 4.89
C ARG A 3 -15.28 -10.66 4.28
N SER A 4 -14.15 -10.15 3.81
CA SER A 4 -13.07 -10.98 3.25
C SER A 4 -12.41 -11.82 4.34
N ALA A 5 -12.23 -11.26 5.54
CA ALA A 5 -11.72 -12.01 6.69
C ALA A 5 -12.72 -13.08 7.16
N GLU A 6 -14.02 -12.81 7.14
CA GLU A 6 -15.07 -13.78 7.45
C GLU A 6 -15.10 -14.93 6.43
N LEU A 7 -14.99 -14.61 5.13
CA LEU A 7 -14.90 -15.62 4.08
C LEU A 7 -13.71 -16.56 4.31
N VAL A 8 -12.54 -15.99 4.58
CA VAL A 8 -11.33 -16.78 4.84
C VAL A 8 -11.45 -17.62 6.11
N ALA A 9 -12.18 -17.13 7.12
CA ALA A 9 -12.46 -17.92 8.32
C ALA A 9 -13.34 -19.15 8.07
N THR A 10 -14.04 -19.25 6.93
CA THR A 10 -14.78 -20.48 6.57
C THR A 10 -13.84 -21.65 6.28
N ALA A 11 -12.64 -21.36 5.75
CA ALA A 11 -11.59 -22.34 5.55
C ALA A 11 -10.77 -22.51 6.84
N ALA A 12 -10.87 -23.66 7.49
CA ALA A 12 -10.22 -23.91 8.78
C ALA A 12 -8.70 -23.66 8.75
N GLU A 13 -8.05 -23.99 7.63
CA GLU A 13 -6.60 -23.85 7.42
C GLU A 13 -6.10 -22.40 7.41
N LEU A 14 -6.97 -21.42 7.16
CA LEU A 14 -6.61 -20.01 7.04
C LEU A 14 -7.04 -19.16 8.25
N ARG A 15 -7.61 -19.81 9.28
CA ARG A 15 -7.98 -19.13 10.53
C ARG A 15 -6.75 -18.65 11.31
N GLY A 16 -6.96 -17.69 12.20
CA GLY A 16 -5.89 -17.15 13.04
C GLY A 16 -5.07 -16.11 12.29
N SER A 17 -3.78 -16.38 12.04
CA SER A 17 -2.84 -15.37 11.55
C SER A 17 -3.21 -14.80 10.18
N VAL A 18 -3.60 -15.64 9.22
CA VAL A 18 -3.96 -15.17 7.87
C VAL A 18 -5.24 -14.34 7.91
N GLN A 19 -6.28 -14.83 8.61
CA GLN A 19 -7.50 -14.07 8.87
C GLN A 19 -7.20 -12.69 9.51
N ALA A 20 -6.32 -12.64 10.50
CA ALA A 20 -5.93 -11.39 11.16
C ALA A 20 -5.20 -10.43 10.20
N MET A 21 -4.33 -10.95 9.33
CA MET A 21 -3.66 -10.13 8.30
C MET A 21 -4.68 -9.53 7.32
N ILE A 22 -5.65 -10.32 6.89
CA ILE A 22 -6.70 -9.86 5.96
C ILE A 22 -7.63 -8.85 6.63
N ARG A 23 -7.98 -9.04 7.91
CA ARG A 23 -8.86 -8.09 8.62
C ARG A 23 -8.23 -6.71 8.76
N HIS A 24 -6.94 -6.65 9.10
CA HIS A 24 -6.28 -5.41 9.51
C HIS A 24 -5.43 -4.73 8.42
N HIS A 25 -5.44 -5.19 7.16
CA HIS A 25 -4.60 -4.57 6.12
C HIS A 25 -5.09 -3.20 5.61
N HIS A 26 -6.16 -2.64 6.19
CA HIS A 26 -6.56 -1.23 6.02
C HIS A 26 -6.40 -0.41 7.32
N GLU A 27 -5.75 -0.97 8.33
CA GLU A 27 -5.30 -0.20 9.49
C GLU A 27 -4.11 0.67 9.08
N ASN A 28 -4.13 1.93 9.49
CA ASN A 28 -3.02 2.86 9.31
C ASN A 28 -2.10 2.75 10.50
N PHE A 29 -0.79 2.91 10.28
CA PHE A 29 0.21 2.80 11.34
C PHE A 29 -0.02 3.79 12.52
N ASP A 30 -0.61 4.95 12.27
CA ASP A 30 -0.99 5.93 13.29
C ASP A 30 -2.32 5.65 14.00
N GLY A 31 -3.04 4.59 13.63
CA GLY A 31 -4.35 4.23 14.19
C GLY A 31 -5.54 4.95 13.55
N SER A 32 -5.34 5.77 12.52
CA SER A 32 -6.44 6.43 11.78
C SER A 32 -7.17 5.52 10.79
N GLY A 33 -6.78 4.25 10.72
CA GLY A 33 -7.37 3.25 9.83
C GLY A 33 -8.58 2.54 10.43
N TYR A 34 -8.95 1.44 9.80
CA TYR A 34 -10.14 0.65 10.15
C TYR A 34 -9.89 -0.83 9.82
N PRO A 35 -10.68 -1.78 10.34
CA PRO A 35 -11.95 -1.63 11.06
C PRO A 35 -11.86 -1.35 12.57
N ASP A 36 -10.74 -1.67 13.21
CA ASP A 36 -10.60 -1.73 14.66
C ASP A 36 -9.80 -0.54 15.24
N GLY A 37 -9.13 0.25 14.39
CA GLY A 37 -8.41 1.46 14.80
C GLY A 37 -7.13 1.16 15.58
N VAL A 38 -6.56 -0.03 15.37
CA VAL A 38 -5.30 -0.45 16.02
C VAL A 38 -4.10 0.26 15.38
N ALA A 39 -3.10 0.58 16.21
CA ALA A 39 -1.96 1.38 15.78
C ALA A 39 -0.62 0.64 15.94
N GLY A 40 0.36 1.07 15.14
CA GLY A 40 1.75 0.65 15.23
C GLY A 40 1.93 -0.87 15.10
N GLU A 41 2.62 -1.45 16.07
CA GLU A 41 2.96 -2.87 16.05
C GLU A 41 1.82 -3.80 16.49
N GLN A 42 0.70 -3.24 16.97
CA GLN A 42 -0.52 -4.02 17.23
C GLN A 42 -1.14 -4.53 15.92
N ILE A 43 -0.85 -3.86 14.80
CA ILE A 43 -1.20 -4.32 13.47
C ILE A 43 -0.29 -5.52 13.13
N PRO A 44 -0.85 -6.70 12.77
CA PRO A 44 -0.06 -7.85 12.36
C PRO A 44 0.93 -7.46 11.26
N ILE A 45 2.19 -7.93 11.35
CA ILE A 45 3.22 -7.56 10.36
C ILE A 45 2.79 -7.89 8.93
N GLY A 46 2.09 -9.01 8.72
CA GLY A 46 1.55 -9.35 7.40
C GLY A 46 0.51 -8.36 6.90
N ALA A 47 -0.35 -7.80 7.76
CA ALA A 47 -1.28 -6.73 7.38
C ALA A 47 -0.55 -5.46 6.95
N ARG A 48 0.51 -5.06 7.68
CA ARG A 48 1.35 -3.92 7.31
C ARG A 48 2.07 -4.11 5.97
N ILE A 49 2.52 -5.34 5.68
CA ILE A 49 3.13 -5.68 4.38
C ILE A 49 2.08 -5.63 3.26
N ILE A 50 0.90 -6.20 3.48
CA ILE A 50 -0.20 -6.19 2.50
C ILE A 50 -0.62 -4.75 2.18
N MET A 51 -0.75 -3.88 3.18
CA MET A 51 -1.06 -2.45 2.98
C MET A 51 -0.06 -1.78 2.02
N VAL A 52 1.24 -1.98 2.24
CA VAL A 52 2.29 -1.42 1.38
C VAL A 52 2.21 -2.02 -0.03
N ALA A 53 2.03 -3.33 -0.15
CA ALA A 53 1.93 -4.01 -1.44
C ALA A 53 0.71 -3.55 -2.26
N ASP A 54 -0.47 -3.49 -1.64
CA ASP A 54 -1.73 -3.02 -2.25
C ASP A 54 -1.63 -1.57 -2.72
N THR A 55 -0.97 -0.72 -1.92
CA THR A 55 -0.74 0.68 -2.29
C THR A 55 0.21 0.80 -3.48
N ILE A 56 1.31 0.04 -3.47
CA ILE A 56 2.26 0.01 -4.60
C ILE A 56 1.54 -0.43 -5.87
N ASP A 57 0.82 -1.56 -5.85
CA ASP A 57 0.05 -2.07 -6.99
C ASP A 57 -0.94 -1.02 -7.53
N ALA A 58 -1.65 -0.35 -6.62
CA ALA A 58 -2.57 0.72 -6.99
C ALA A 58 -1.90 1.94 -7.62
N MET A 59 -0.62 2.19 -7.31
CA MET A 59 0.18 3.27 -7.89
C MET A 59 0.83 2.88 -9.23
N THR A 60 1.25 1.63 -9.40
CA THR A 60 1.98 1.13 -10.58
C THR A 60 1.08 0.53 -11.65
N THR A 61 -0.23 0.38 -11.39
CA THR A 61 -1.20 -0.09 -12.38
C THR A 61 -1.85 1.06 -13.15
N ASP A 62 -1.87 0.97 -14.48
CA ASP A 62 -2.62 1.88 -15.35
C ASP A 62 -4.13 1.80 -15.04
N ARG A 63 -4.78 2.97 -14.95
CA ARG A 63 -6.24 3.09 -14.77
C ARG A 63 -6.80 4.01 -15.85
N PRO A 64 -8.10 3.90 -16.21
CA PRO A 64 -8.70 4.69 -17.29
C PRO A 64 -8.47 6.21 -17.19
N TYR A 65 -8.22 6.73 -15.99
CA TYR A 65 -8.04 8.16 -15.71
C TYR A 65 -6.64 8.53 -15.22
N ARG A 66 -5.71 7.59 -15.11
CA ARG A 66 -4.37 7.81 -14.54
C ARG A 66 -3.37 6.77 -15.03
N ARG A 67 -2.23 7.23 -15.53
CA ARG A 67 -1.08 6.38 -15.82
C ARG A 67 -0.42 5.85 -14.55
N ALA A 68 0.19 4.68 -14.65
CA ALA A 68 1.09 4.11 -13.66
C ALA A 68 2.18 5.12 -13.26
N LEU A 69 2.54 5.14 -11.98
CA LEU A 69 3.65 5.93 -11.48
C LEU A 69 5.00 5.24 -11.70
N GLY A 70 6.02 6.05 -11.99
CA GLY A 70 7.44 5.66 -11.89
C GLY A 70 7.84 5.22 -10.48
N LEU A 71 8.81 4.30 -10.36
CA LEU A 71 9.35 3.84 -9.07
C LEU A 71 9.76 4.99 -8.15
N ALA A 72 10.43 6.02 -8.68
CA ALA A 72 10.84 7.18 -7.89
C ALA A 72 9.64 7.90 -7.23
N ARG A 73 8.52 8.04 -7.97
CA ARG A 73 7.29 8.64 -7.44
C ARG A 73 6.57 7.74 -6.43
N VAL A 74 6.60 6.43 -6.65
CA VAL A 74 6.08 5.44 -5.70
C VAL A 74 6.82 5.56 -4.36
N ILE A 75 8.15 5.58 -4.39
CA ILE A 75 8.98 5.73 -3.18
C ILE A 75 8.69 7.04 -2.46
N GLU A 76 8.58 8.16 -3.20
CA GLU A 76 8.26 9.46 -2.60
C GLU A 76 6.91 9.46 -1.88
N GLU A 77 5.88 8.83 -2.46
CA GLU A 77 4.57 8.72 -1.79
C GLU A 77 4.64 7.82 -0.54
N LEU A 78 5.37 6.71 -0.59
CA LEU A 78 5.58 5.86 0.60
C LEU A 78 6.31 6.61 1.72
N GLU A 79 7.36 7.36 1.38
CA GLU A 79 8.13 8.16 2.34
C GLU A 79 7.28 9.29 2.94
N LYS A 80 6.44 9.94 2.13
CA LYS A 80 5.53 11.00 2.58
C LYS A 80 4.52 10.54 3.63
N TYR A 81 4.02 9.30 3.52
CA TYR A 81 3.05 8.73 4.48
C TYR A 81 3.68 7.74 5.48
N SER A 82 5.01 7.72 5.57
CA SER A 82 5.75 6.94 6.57
C SER A 82 5.38 7.40 7.98
N GLY A 83 5.03 6.46 8.85
CA GLY A 83 4.63 6.71 10.24
C GLY A 83 3.17 7.12 10.43
N SER A 84 2.46 7.49 9.36
CA SER A 84 1.01 7.70 9.37
C SER A 84 0.28 6.49 8.79
N GLN A 85 0.29 6.34 7.47
CA GLN A 85 -0.33 5.20 6.80
C GLN A 85 0.56 3.95 6.89
N PHE A 86 1.88 4.10 6.73
CA PHE A 86 2.80 2.96 6.59
C PHE A 86 3.75 2.81 7.78
N ASP A 87 4.14 1.57 8.08
CA ASP A 87 5.23 1.29 9.03
C ASP A 87 6.55 1.87 8.49
N PRO A 88 7.22 2.79 9.21
CA PRO A 88 8.46 3.39 8.77
C PRO A 88 9.58 2.39 8.43
N ARG A 89 9.61 1.24 9.11
CA ARG A 89 10.61 0.19 8.85
C ARG A 89 10.36 -0.47 7.50
N LEU A 90 9.09 -0.71 7.15
CA LEU A 90 8.74 -1.30 5.86
C LEU A 90 9.02 -0.33 4.71
N VAL A 91 8.71 0.95 4.89
CA VAL A 91 9.05 2.00 3.91
C VAL A 91 10.56 2.02 3.68
N GLN A 92 11.35 2.03 4.76
CA GLN A 92 12.81 2.01 4.66
C GLN A 92 13.35 0.77 3.92
N LEU A 93 12.76 -0.41 4.18
CA LEU A 93 13.13 -1.65 3.48
C LEU A 93 12.83 -1.56 1.99
N VAL A 94 11.66 -1.05 1.60
CA VAL A 94 11.28 -0.85 0.19
C VAL A 94 12.24 0.13 -0.49
N SER A 95 12.51 1.28 0.12
CA SER A 95 13.38 2.33 -0.47
C SER A 95 14.82 1.83 -0.68
N LYS A 96 15.35 0.99 0.22
CA LYS A 96 16.76 0.57 0.21
C LYS A 96 17.01 -0.78 -0.46
N SER A 97 16.00 -1.63 -0.60
CA SER A 97 16.18 -2.98 -1.15
C SER A 97 16.28 -2.97 -2.67
N VAL A 98 17.45 -3.32 -3.19
CA VAL A 98 17.70 -3.48 -4.63
C VAL A 98 16.78 -4.54 -5.24
N ALA A 99 16.50 -5.62 -4.50
CA ALA A 99 15.60 -6.68 -4.96
C ALA A 99 14.16 -6.17 -5.13
N ILE A 100 13.66 -5.40 -4.16
CA ILE A 100 12.33 -4.81 -4.24
C ILE A 100 12.25 -3.79 -5.38
N ARG A 101 13.26 -2.93 -5.52
CA ARG A 101 13.32 -1.97 -6.64
C ARG A 101 13.25 -2.67 -8.01
N ARG A 102 14.00 -3.75 -8.20
CA ARG A 102 13.95 -4.54 -9.44
C ARG A 102 12.57 -5.13 -9.71
N LEU A 103 11.87 -5.60 -8.68
CA LEU A 103 10.50 -6.12 -8.82
C LEU A 103 9.54 -5.03 -9.31
N LEU A 104 9.72 -3.79 -8.85
CA LEU A 104 8.88 -2.65 -9.23
C LEU A 104 9.24 -2.03 -10.58
N ASP A 105 10.51 -2.10 -10.99
CA ASP A 105 10.98 -1.60 -12.29
C ASP A 105 10.63 -2.56 -13.45
N ALA A 106 10.62 -3.86 -13.20
CA ALA A 106 10.38 -4.88 -14.23
C ALA A 106 8.96 -4.82 -14.83
N ASP A 107 8.02 -4.16 -14.16
CA ASP A 107 6.60 -4.11 -14.52
C ASP A 107 6.18 -2.80 -15.22
N GLN A 108 7.15 -1.95 -15.64
CA GLN A 108 6.86 -0.72 -16.40
C GLN A 108 7.01 -0.91 -17.91
N PRO A 109 5.92 -1.04 -18.69
CA PRO A 109 5.98 -0.84 -20.12
C PRO A 109 6.13 0.67 -20.43
N GLY A 110 7.36 1.12 -20.71
CA GLY A 110 7.62 2.38 -21.43
C GLY A 110 7.55 3.68 -20.61
N ALA A 111 8.50 3.88 -19.69
CA ALA A 111 8.66 5.13 -18.92
C ALA A 111 9.53 6.20 -19.62
N ALA A 112 9.64 6.19 -20.95
CA ALA A 112 10.54 7.10 -21.67
C ALA A 112 9.94 8.51 -21.96
N ASP A 113 8.62 8.71 -21.92
CA ASP A 113 8.00 9.90 -22.54
C ASP A 113 7.23 10.87 -21.60
N ALA A 114 7.30 10.72 -20.28
CA ALA A 114 6.38 11.44 -19.36
C ALA A 114 6.99 12.60 -18.53
N ALA A 115 8.10 13.19 -18.97
CA ALA A 115 8.79 14.25 -18.21
C ALA A 115 8.13 15.65 -18.24
N THR A 116 6.93 15.82 -18.83
CA THR A 116 6.39 17.16 -19.17
C THR A 116 5.10 17.60 -18.47
N ALA A 117 4.64 16.93 -17.40
CA ALA A 117 3.40 17.35 -16.73
C ALA A 117 3.49 17.31 -15.19
N ALA A 118 4.38 18.14 -14.63
CA ALA A 118 4.41 18.42 -13.19
C ALA A 118 3.97 19.86 -12.92
N SER A 119 2.69 20.07 -12.58
CA SER A 119 2.28 21.15 -11.66
C SER A 119 0.83 20.97 -11.20
N ALA A 120 0.62 21.26 -9.93
CA ALA A 120 -0.65 21.39 -9.19
C ALA A 120 -1.40 20.09 -8.84
N ARG A 121 -1.45 19.78 -7.53
CA ARG A 121 -2.69 19.67 -6.72
C ARG A 121 -2.35 19.23 -5.29
N THR A 122 -2.51 20.16 -4.35
CA THR A 122 -2.61 19.91 -2.91
C THR A 122 -4.00 19.32 -2.61
N GLY A 123 -4.04 18.02 -2.40
CA GLY A 123 -5.22 17.24 -2.03
C GLY A 123 -4.82 15.77 -1.92
N ARG A 124 -5.50 14.96 -1.09
CA ARG A 124 -5.21 13.52 -0.99
C ARG A 124 -5.31 12.90 -2.40
N PRO A 125 -4.30 12.17 -2.87
CA PRO A 125 -4.32 11.63 -4.21
C PRO A 125 -5.44 10.57 -4.35
N ALA A 126 -6.09 10.49 -5.51
CA ALA A 126 -7.28 9.65 -5.74
C ALA A 126 -7.09 8.14 -5.44
N TRP A 127 -5.85 7.66 -5.36
CA TRP A 127 -5.56 6.29 -4.90
C TRP A 127 -5.78 6.13 -3.39
N ALA A 128 -5.55 7.18 -2.60
CA ALA A 128 -5.72 7.19 -1.14
C ALA A 128 -7.21 7.21 -0.73
N GLU A 129 -8.13 7.51 -1.64
CA GLU A 129 -9.58 7.54 -1.37
C GLU A 129 -10.25 6.15 -1.44
N ARG A 130 -9.58 5.15 -2.02
CA ARG A 130 -10.14 3.80 -2.21
C ARG A 130 -9.73 2.78 -1.15
N ILE A 131 -8.69 3.08 -0.38
CA ILE A 131 -8.23 2.26 0.76
C ILE A 131 -9.10 2.55 2.01
N ALA A 132 -10.13 3.41 1.92
CA ALA A 132 -10.98 3.89 3.01
C ALA A 132 -12.46 3.48 2.92
N ARG A 133 -12.81 2.35 2.28
CA ARG A 133 -14.19 1.81 2.24
C ARG A 133 -14.32 0.38 2.71
#